data_AF-A0A2G9ZRV1-F1
#
_entry.id   AF-A0A2G9ZRV1-F1
#
_cell.length_a   1.000
_cell.length_b   1.000
_cell.length_c   1.000
_cell.angle_alpha   90.00
_cell.angle_beta   90.00
_cell.angle_gamma   90.00
#
_symmetry.space_group_name_H-M   'P 1'
#
loop_
_entity.id
_entity.type
_entity.pdbx_description
1 polymer ?
#
loop_
_entity_poly.entity_id
_entity_poly.type
_entity_poly.pdbx_seq_one_letter_code
_entity_poly.pdbx_strand_id
1 'polypeptide(L)'
;MNAFTHRDYSIPGMVFIRNYHERFEINNPGGFVGGVTPANILRHQPVTRSRYLVETVLLATRLVNRQNLGVPRIFRALLEEGKEPPVAA
;
A
#
# COMPACT_ATOMS: atom_id res chain seq x y z
N MET A 1 5.31 -3.46 -3.12
CA MET A 1 5.47 -2.07 -3.60
C MET A 1 4.74 -1.04 -2.73
N ASN A 2 3.44 -1.15 -2.45
CA ASN A 2 2.70 -0.13 -1.67
C ASN A 2 3.39 0.26 -0.36
N ALA A 3 3.86 -0.70 0.44
CA ALA A 3 4.60 -0.40 1.68
C ALA A 3 5.84 0.46 1.43
N PHE A 4 6.67 0.11 0.43
CA PHE A 4 7.85 0.90 0.05
C PHE A 4 7.47 2.31 -0.43
N THR A 5 6.50 2.41 -1.33
CA THR A 5 6.03 3.69 -1.90
C THR A 5 5.55 4.67 -0.83
N HIS A 6 4.83 4.16 0.17
CA HIS A 6 4.17 4.98 1.19
C HIS A 6 4.85 4.93 2.56
N ARG A 7 6.03 4.31 2.69
CA ARG A 7 6.80 4.28 3.93
C ARG A 7 7.13 5.70 4.38
N ASP A 8 7.03 5.96 5.67
CA ASP A 8 7.62 7.16 6.25
C ASP A 8 9.13 6.97 6.41
N TYR A 9 9.90 7.64 5.55
CA TYR A 9 11.35 7.52 5.54
C TYR A 9 12.04 8.35 6.64
N SER A 10 11.31 9.20 7.35
CA SER A 10 11.83 9.89 8.54
C SER A 10 11.91 8.98 9.77
N ILE A 11 11.10 7.92 9.79
CA ILE A 11 11.03 6.97 10.91
C ILE A 11 12.09 5.87 10.70
N PRO A 12 13.03 5.68 11.64
CA PRO A 12 13.96 4.56 11.61
C PRO A 12 13.23 3.21 11.68
N GLY A 13 13.80 2.17 11.07
CA GLY A 13 13.23 0.82 11.08
C GLY A 13 12.98 0.27 9.67
N MET A 14 12.27 -0.85 9.57
CA MET A 14 12.08 -1.56 8.29
C MET A 14 10.61 -1.88 8.06
N VAL A 15 10.26 -2.19 6.80
CA VAL A 15 8.99 -2.86 6.51
C VAL A 15 9.13 -4.31 6.95
N PHE A 16 8.29 -4.75 7.89
CA PHE A 16 8.26 -6.14 8.32
C PHE A 16 7.17 -6.89 7.58
N ILE A 17 7.54 -8.05 7.06
CA ILE A 17 6.63 -8.99 6.44
C ILE A 17 6.58 -10.22 7.34
N ARG A 18 5.38 -10.56 7.81
CA ARG A 18 5.15 -11.77 8.61
C ARG A 18 4.22 -12.68 7.85
N ASN A 19 4.69 -13.89 7.60
CA ASN A 19 3.91 -14.93 6.96
C ASN A 19 3.45 -15.93 8.02
N TYR A 20 2.14 -16.07 8.16
CA TYR A 20 1.50 -17.04 9.03
C TYR A 20 0.82 -18.09 8.16
N HIS A 21 0.35 -19.17 8.78
CA HIS A 21 -0.32 -20.23 8.05
C HIS A 21 -1.55 -19.73 7.28
N GLU A 22 -2.33 -18.83 7.88
CA GLU A 22 -3.62 -18.39 7.33
C GLU A 22 -3.64 -16.91 6.90
N ARG A 23 -2.56 -16.16 7.15
CA ARG A 23 -2.53 -14.73 6.83
C ARG A 23 -1.13 -14.20 6.56
N PHE A 24 -1.09 -13.06 5.89
CA PHE A 24 0.12 -12.33 5.61
C PHE A 24 -0.01 -10.91 6.16
N GLU A 25 0.91 -10.50 7.02
CA GLU A 25 0.91 -9.17 7.61
C GLU A 25 2.08 -8.35 7.09
N ILE A 26 1.78 -7.13 6.63
CA ILE A 26 2.80 -6.16 6.21
C ILE A 26 2.74 -4.97 7.16
N ASN A 27 3.77 -4.82 7.97
CA ASN A 27 3.90 -3.70 8.90
C ASN A 27 4.83 -2.66 8.28
N ASN A 28 4.29 -1.47 8.02
CA ASN A 28 5.01 -0.39 7.37
C ASN A 28 5.14 0.80 8.33
N PRO A 29 6.36 1.28 8.64
CA PRO A 29 6.53 2.48 9.45
C PRO A 29 5.77 3.69 8.90
N GLY A 30 4.99 4.33 9.77
CA GLY A 30 4.07 5.41 9.45
C GLY A 30 2.60 4.97 9.52
N GLY A 31 1.69 5.89 9.20
CA GLY A 31 0.23 5.63 9.16
C GLY A 31 -0.38 5.95 7.79
N PHE A 32 -1.66 6.30 7.76
CA PHE A 32 -2.26 6.94 6.59
C PHE A 32 -1.90 8.44 6.49
N VAL A 33 -2.03 9.02 5.30
CA VAL A 33 -1.79 10.45 5.05
C VAL A 33 -2.89 11.06 4.20
N GLY A 34 -3.01 12.39 4.22
CA GLY A 34 -3.88 13.12 3.31
C GLY A 34 -5.36 12.74 3.44
N GLY A 35 -5.81 12.42 4.65
CA GLY A 35 -7.21 12.02 4.91
C GLY A 35 -7.57 10.59 4.50
N VAL A 36 -6.61 9.77 4.09
CA VAL A 36 -6.83 8.35 3.83
C VAL A 36 -7.16 7.64 5.14
N THR A 37 -8.15 6.76 5.11
CA THR A 37 -8.57 5.90 6.21
C THR A 37 -8.88 4.50 5.67
N PRO A 38 -8.91 3.46 6.53
CA PRO A 38 -9.34 2.12 6.12
C PRO A 38 -10.69 2.10 5.40
N ALA A 39 -11.62 2.95 5.83
CA ALA A 39 -12.97 3.04 5.27
C ALA A 39 -13.01 3.67 3.86
N ASN A 40 -12.05 4.54 3.52
CA ASN A 40 -12.06 5.29 2.25
C ASN A 40 -10.97 4.88 1.27
N ILE A 41 -10.01 4.01 1.67
CA ILE A 41 -8.80 3.68 0.90
C ILE A 41 -9.07 3.22 -0.54
N LEU A 42 -10.22 2.60 -0.81
CA LEU A 42 -10.60 2.13 -2.14
C LEU A 42 -11.07 3.23 -3.09
N ARG A 43 -11.57 4.35 -2.55
CA ARG A 43 -12.21 5.43 -3.32
C ARG A 43 -11.50 6.77 -3.18
N HIS A 44 -10.58 6.89 -2.22
CA HIS A 44 -9.82 8.10 -1.98
C HIS A 44 -8.87 8.40 -3.14
N GLN A 45 -8.68 9.69 -3.43
CA GLN A 45 -7.73 10.13 -4.45
C GLN A 45 -6.29 9.77 -4.02
N PRO A 46 -5.40 9.39 -4.93
CA PRO A 46 -4.03 9.02 -4.56
C PRO A 46 -3.29 10.17 -3.87
N VAL A 47 -2.76 9.89 -2.69
CA VAL A 47 -1.85 10.80 -1.98
C VAL A 47 -0.56 10.05 -1.70
N THR A 48 0.58 10.71 -1.92
CA THR A 48 1.90 10.16 -1.65
C THR A 48 2.67 11.03 -0.66
N ARG A 49 3.41 10.39 0.25
CA ARG A 49 4.36 11.07 1.15
C ARG A 49 5.57 11.58 0.38
N SER A 50 6.13 10.72 -0.45
CA SER A 50 7.42 10.93 -1.11
C SER A 50 7.22 11.15 -2.60
N ARG A 51 6.79 12.35 -2.98
CA ARG A 51 6.43 12.68 -4.38
C ARG A 51 7.55 12.36 -5.37
N TYR A 52 8.79 12.77 -5.08
CA TYR A 52 9.94 12.51 -5.97
C TYR A 52 10.26 11.03 -6.13
N LEU A 53 10.18 10.24 -5.05
CA LEU A 53 10.37 8.78 -5.13
C LEU A 53 9.36 8.16 -6.09
N VAL A 54 8.09 8.57 -5.99
CA VAL A 54 7.03 8.05 -6.86
C VAL A 54 7.19 8.53 -8.28
N GLU A 55 7.29 9.84 -8.50
CA GLU A 55 7.24 10.45 -9.83
C GLU A 55 8.51 10.19 -10.65
N THR A 56 9.68 10.23 -10.01
CA THR A 56 10.97 10.13 -10.71
C THR A 56 11.48 8.71 -10.80
N VAL A 57 11.32 7.91 -9.74
CA VAL A 57 11.91 6.55 -9.68
C VAL A 57 10.86 5.50 -10.01
N LEU A 58 9.82 5.37 -9.21
CA LEU A 58 8.93 4.21 -9.27
C LEU A 58 8.05 4.17 -10.51
N LEU A 59 7.62 5.34 -11.01
CA LEU A 59 6.89 5.41 -12.28
C LEU A 59 7.81 5.22 -13.48
N ALA A 60 9.02 5.79 -13.46
CA ALA A 60 9.98 5.65 -14.55
C ALA A 60 10.42 4.18 -14.73
N THR A 61 10.60 3.45 -13.62
CA THR A 61 10.94 2.02 -13.63
C THR A 61 9.72 1.11 -13.77
N ARG A 62 8.51 1.66 -13.93
CA ARG A 62 7.25 0.91 -14.07
C ARG A 62 6.93 -0.05 -12.92
N LEU A 63 7.47 0.21 -11.73
CA LEU A 63 7.19 -0.59 -10.53
C LEU A 63 5.84 -0.25 -9.88
N VAL A 64 5.29 0.93 -10.16
CA VAL A 64 3.97 1.37 -9.67
C VAL A 64 3.17 2.01 -10.81
N ASN A 65 1.86 2.16 -10.60
CA ASN A 65 0.94 2.76 -11.57
C ASN A 65 0.37 4.06 -11.02
N ARG A 66 0.05 5.02 -11.90
CA ARG A 66 -0.60 6.30 -11.53
C ARG A 66 -2.06 6.17 -11.09
N GLN A 67 -2.75 5.11 -11.51
CA GLN A 67 -4.21 4.97 -11.41
C GLN A 67 -4.74 4.39 -10.08
N ASN A 68 -3.96 4.40 -8.99
CA ASN A 68 -4.33 3.79 -7.70
C ASN A 68 -4.78 2.31 -7.75
N LEU A 69 -4.36 1.56 -8.78
CA LEU A 69 -4.89 0.22 -9.01
C LEU A 69 -4.39 -0.83 -8.03
N GLY A 70 -3.37 -0.52 -7.23
CA GLY A 70 -2.71 -1.48 -6.34
C GLY A 70 -3.67 -2.09 -5.32
N VAL A 71 -4.35 -1.25 -4.53
CA VAL A 71 -5.26 -1.72 -3.48
C VAL A 71 -6.49 -2.44 -4.07
N PRO A 72 -7.22 -1.87 -5.05
CA PRO A 72 -8.36 -2.56 -5.65
C PRO A 72 -8.02 -3.92 -6.27
N ARG A 73 -6.84 -4.08 -6.87
CA ARG A 73 -6.39 -5.36 -7.42
C ARG A 73 -6.18 -6.42 -6.35
N ILE A 74 -5.61 -6.06 -5.19
CA ILE A 74 -5.42 -7.00 -4.08
C ILE A 74 -6.78 -7.44 -3.53
N PHE A 75 -7.70 -6.50 -3.31
CA PHE A 75 -9.07 -6.80 -2.89
C PHE A 75 -9.74 -7.78 -3.86
N ARG A 76 -9.69 -7.47 -5.15
CA ARG A 76 -10.29 -8.30 -6.20
C ARG A 76 -9.69 -9.70 -6.21
N ALA A 77 -8.36 -9.82 -6.19
CA ALA A 77 -7.69 -11.12 -6.24
C ALA A 77 -8.06 -12.01 -5.03
N LEU A 78 -8.14 -11.44 -3.83
CA LEU A 78 -8.56 -12.20 -2.65
C LEU A 78 -10.01 -12.66 -2.75
N LEU A 79 -10.92 -11.77 -3.19
CA LEU A 79 -12.33 -12.12 -3.36
C LEU A 79 -12.55 -13.15 -4.48
N GLU A 80 -11.81 -13.09 -5.58
CA GLU A 80 -11.85 -14.07 -6.67
C GLU A 80 -11.42 -15.48 -6.20
N GLU A 81 -10.53 -15.56 -5.21
CA GLU A 81 -10.14 -16.81 -4.55
C GLU A 81 -11.06 -17.21 -3.39
N GLY A 82 -12.14 -16.46 -3.12
CA GLY A 82 -13.06 -16.73 -2.01
C GLY A 82 -12.48 -16.40 -0.62
N LYS A 83 -11.40 -15.61 -0.56
CA LYS A 83 -10.75 -15.19 0.69
C LYS A 83 -11.37 -13.89 1.21
N GLU A 84 -11.15 -13.64 2.49
CA GLU A 84 -11.52 -12.37 3.12
C GLU A 84 -10.77 -11.19 2.47
N PRO A 85 -11.41 -10.01 2.36
CA PRO A 85 -10.73 -8.82 1.87
C PRO A 85 -9.58 -8.42 2.80
N PRO A 86 -8.54 -7.77 2.27
CA PRO A 86 -7.40 -7.39 3.08
C PRO A 86 -7.80 -6.26 4.04
N VAL A 87 -7.38 -6.36 5.29
CA VAL A 87 -7.59 -5.34 6.31
C VAL A 87 -6.39 -4.39 6.30
N ALA A 88 -6.66 -3.10 6.09
CA ALA A 88 -5.67 -2.05 6.26
C ALA A 88 -5.96 -1.33 7.58
N ALA A 89 -5.01 -1.36 8.52
CA ALA A 89 -5.13 -0.76 9.84
C ALA A 89 -3.98 0.22 10.08
#